data_AF-A0A5A7WCQ9-F1
#
_entry.id   AF-A0A5A7WCQ9-F1
#
_cell.length_a   1.000
_cell.length_b   1.000
_cell.length_c   1.000
_cell.angle_alpha   90.00
_cell.angle_beta   90.00
_cell.angle_gamma   90.00
#
_symmetry.space_group_name_H-M   'P 1'
#
loop_
_entity.id
_entity.type
_entity.pdbx_description
1 polymer ?
#
loop_
_entity_poly.entity_id
_entity_poly.type
_entity_poly.pdbx_seq_one_letter_code
_entity_poly.pdbx_strand_id
1 'polypeptide(L)'
;MVWAVLNEKQNGALRELIDGQISDRIVGIVGGAMLDDALRTILEMRLRETTDESLFRVNGALGSTAPKIELAYRLYVFDKPMRQTMHGIVEIRNQMAHLLDTSFNSEDKGLTAAFGKLRAHEGLTHFPLPGDPHTFRLDPHDTRRDLFFLSVKLALFALMSDTPKHLPNSNIPTISNMSINAKA
;
A
#
# COMPACT_ATOMS: atom_id res chain seq x y z
N MET A 1 -1.33 5.12 17.64
CA MET A 1 -0.85 4.59 16.35
C MET A 1 -1.99 4.69 15.35
N VAL A 2 -1.79 5.27 14.16
CA VAL A 2 -2.85 5.48 13.15
C VAL A 2 -2.67 4.47 12.01
N TRP A 3 -3.78 3.89 11.55
CA TRP A 3 -3.82 2.97 10.43
C TRP A 3 -4.92 3.36 9.45
N ALA A 4 -4.60 3.27 8.16
CA ALA A 4 -5.55 3.36 7.08
C ALA A 4 -6.20 1.98 6.88
N VAL A 5 -7.50 1.86 7.15
CA VAL A 5 -8.25 0.60 6.99
C VAL A 5 -9.40 0.84 6.02
N LEU A 6 -9.45 0.04 4.96
CA LEU A 6 -10.45 0.14 3.89
C LEU A 6 -11.69 -0.72 4.14
N ASN A 7 -11.58 -1.82 4.90
CA ASN A 7 -12.69 -2.74 5.13
C ASN A 7 -12.55 -3.56 6.44
N GLU A 8 -13.60 -4.28 6.82
CA GLU A 8 -13.63 -5.09 8.05
C GLU A 8 -12.59 -6.23 8.07
N LYS A 9 -12.23 -6.80 6.91
CA LYS A 9 -11.21 -7.85 6.82
C LYS A 9 -9.84 -7.29 7.20
N GLN A 10 -9.53 -6.08 6.77
CA GLN A 10 -8.31 -5.36 7.14
C GLN A 10 -8.27 -5.01 8.64
N ASN A 11 -9.42 -4.79 9.31
CA ASN A 11 -9.45 -4.62 10.77
C ASN A 11 -9.01 -5.90 11.52
N GLY A 12 -9.41 -7.08 11.04
CA GLY A 12 -8.95 -8.35 11.59
C GLY A 12 -7.45 -8.55 11.42
N ALA A 13 -6.96 -8.37 10.19
CA ALA A 13 -5.53 -8.44 9.85
C ALA A 13 -4.68 -7.42 10.64
N LEU A 14 -5.23 -6.24 10.90
CA LEU A 14 -4.57 -5.21 11.69
C LEU A 14 -4.37 -5.63 13.15
N ARG A 15 -5.35 -6.31 13.76
CA ARG A 15 -5.21 -6.83 15.12
C ARG A 15 -4.08 -7.86 15.19
N GLU A 16 -4.03 -8.78 14.22
CA GLU A 16 -2.94 -9.73 14.11
C GLU A 16 -1.58 -9.02 13.99
N LEU A 17 -1.49 -7.99 13.14
CA LEU A 17 -0.26 -7.19 12.97
C LEU A 17 0.21 -6.48 14.24
N ILE A 18 -0.72 -5.98 15.07
CA ILE A 18 -0.41 -5.20 16.27
C ILE A 18 -0.08 -6.10 17.47
N ASP A 19 -0.61 -7.33 17.51
CA ASP A 19 -0.37 -8.25 18.61
C ASP A 19 1.12 -8.66 18.64
N GLY A 20 1.83 -8.23 19.67
CA GLY A 20 3.30 -8.30 19.78
C GLY A 20 3.92 -9.70 19.88
N GLN A 21 3.13 -10.76 19.76
CA GLN A 21 3.59 -12.15 19.80
C GLN A 21 3.66 -12.81 18.41
N ILE A 22 3.43 -12.04 17.34
CA ILE A 22 3.43 -12.58 15.98
C ILE A 22 4.82 -12.54 15.34
N SER A 23 5.21 -13.66 14.72
CA SER A 23 6.49 -13.80 14.02
C SER A 23 6.63 -12.82 12.86
N ASP A 24 7.86 -12.37 12.58
CA ASP A 24 8.17 -11.48 11.45
C ASP A 24 7.63 -12.01 10.12
N ARG A 25 7.69 -13.33 9.94
CA ARG A 25 7.14 -14.01 8.77
C ARG A 25 5.65 -13.73 8.59
N ILE A 26 4.85 -13.92 9.65
CA ILE A 26 3.42 -13.67 9.59
C ILE A 26 3.16 -12.19 9.34
N VAL A 27 3.88 -11.28 10.01
CA VAL A 27 3.79 -9.83 9.79
C VAL A 27 4.04 -9.47 8.31
N GLY A 28 5.10 -10.01 7.71
CA GLY A 28 5.42 -9.78 6.30
C GLY A 28 4.34 -10.27 5.34
N ILE A 29 3.77 -11.46 5.61
CA ILE A 29 2.70 -12.05 4.80
C ILE A 29 1.41 -11.23 4.91
N VAL A 30 0.99 -10.90 6.14
CA VAL A 30 -0.24 -10.16 6.42
C VAL A 30 -0.15 -8.73 5.87
N GLY A 31 0.97 -8.04 6.07
CA GLY A 31 1.18 -6.69 5.53
C GLY A 31 1.12 -6.65 4.01
N GLY A 32 1.71 -7.64 3.32
CA GLY A 32 1.60 -7.75 1.87
C GLY A 32 0.19 -8.11 1.38
N ALA A 33 -0.56 -8.93 2.13
CA ALA A 33 -1.95 -9.24 1.82
C ALA A 33 -2.87 -8.02 1.97
N MET A 34 -2.65 -7.18 2.99
CA MET A 34 -3.38 -5.92 3.16
C MET A 34 -3.14 -4.96 1.98
N LEU A 35 -1.89 -4.85 1.51
CA LEU A 35 -1.57 -4.05 0.33
C LEU A 35 -2.27 -4.58 -0.92
N ASP A 36 -2.27 -5.89 -1.13
CA ASP A 36 -2.92 -6.52 -2.30
C ASP A 36 -4.44 -6.28 -2.33
N ASP A 37 -5.09 -6.42 -1.18
CA ASP A 37 -6.51 -6.16 -0.99
C ASP A 37 -6.84 -4.68 -1.22
N ALA A 38 -6.05 -3.77 -0.63
CA ALA A 38 -6.21 -2.33 -0.82
C ALA A 38 -6.06 -1.90 -2.27
N LEU A 39 -5.04 -2.42 -2.98
CA LEU A 39 -4.85 -2.15 -4.41
C LEU A 39 -6.04 -2.64 -5.24
N ARG A 40 -6.55 -3.83 -4.94
CA ARG A 40 -7.73 -4.36 -5.61
C ARG A 40 -8.92 -3.43 -5.39
N THR A 41 -9.21 -3.06 -4.13
CA THR A 41 -10.33 -2.17 -3.80
C THR A 41 -10.23 -0.85 -4.55
N ILE A 42 -9.08 -0.17 -4.52
CA ILE A 42 -8.92 1.11 -5.23
C ILE A 42 -9.08 0.95 -6.73
N LEU A 43 -8.54 -0.10 -7.34
CA LEU A 43 -8.70 -0.33 -8.76
C LEU A 43 -10.15 -0.64 -9.14
N GLU A 44 -10.87 -1.45 -8.35
CA GLU A 44 -12.30 -1.70 -8.56
C GLU A 44 -13.10 -0.40 -8.49
N MET A 45 -12.75 0.54 -7.61
CA MET A 45 -13.40 1.86 -7.53
C MET A 45 -13.06 2.80 -8.69
N ARG A 46 -11.94 2.58 -9.40
CA ARG A 46 -11.49 3.42 -10.53
C ARG A 46 -11.96 2.90 -11.88
N LEU A 47 -12.23 1.59 -11.96
CA LEU A 47 -12.67 0.92 -13.17
C LEU A 47 -14.20 0.95 -13.26
N ARG A 48 -14.71 0.80 -14.49
CA ARG A 48 -16.15 0.69 -14.70
C ARG A 48 -16.65 -0.62 -14.10
N GLU A 49 -17.78 -0.59 -13.41
CA GLU A 49 -18.44 -1.79 -12.92
C GLU A 49 -18.73 -2.76 -14.07
N THR A 50 -18.45 -4.03 -13.83
CA THR A 50 -18.68 -5.14 -14.75
C THR A 50 -19.11 -6.36 -13.96
N THR A 51 -19.92 -7.23 -14.58
CA THR A 51 -20.25 -8.54 -14.02
C THR A 51 -19.12 -9.55 -14.21
N ASP A 52 -18.10 -9.21 -15.00
CA ASP A 52 -16.95 -10.07 -15.26
C ASP A 52 -15.83 -9.86 -14.23
N GLU A 53 -15.73 -10.79 -13.28
CA GLU A 53 -14.68 -10.80 -12.28
C GLU A 53 -13.33 -11.37 -12.81
N SER A 54 -13.26 -11.80 -14.07
CA SER A 54 -12.10 -12.50 -14.64
C SER A 54 -10.79 -11.71 -14.48
N LEU A 55 -10.87 -10.38 -14.49
CA LEU A 55 -9.72 -9.48 -14.38
C LEU A 55 -8.93 -9.69 -13.08
N PHE A 56 -9.62 -9.84 -11.94
CA PHE A 56 -9.02 -9.93 -10.61
C PHE A 56 -8.94 -11.36 -10.06
N ARG A 57 -9.42 -12.36 -10.81
CA ARG A 57 -9.23 -13.77 -10.45
C ARG A 57 -7.74 -14.09 -10.35
N VAL A 58 -7.39 -15.14 -9.61
CA VAL A 58 -6.00 -15.57 -9.39
C VAL A 58 -5.20 -15.71 -10.71
N ASN A 59 -5.84 -16.23 -11.76
CA ASN A 59 -5.24 -16.40 -13.09
C ASN A 59 -5.57 -15.25 -14.07
N GLY A 60 -6.20 -14.19 -13.59
CA GLY A 60 -6.56 -13.00 -14.36
C GLY A 60 -5.37 -12.06 -14.54
N ALA A 61 -5.53 -11.07 -15.43
CA ALA A 61 -4.46 -10.11 -15.73
C ALA A 61 -4.04 -9.25 -14.53
N LEU A 62 -4.96 -9.03 -13.57
CA LEU A 62 -4.71 -8.37 -12.30
C LEU A 62 -4.83 -9.35 -11.11
N GLY A 63 -4.59 -10.65 -11.33
CA GLY A 63 -4.63 -11.65 -10.27
C GLY A 63 -3.48 -11.54 -9.27
N SER A 64 -2.33 -11.01 -9.71
CA SER A 64 -1.16 -10.77 -8.87
C SER A 64 -0.99 -9.29 -8.50
N THR A 65 -0.28 -9.03 -7.40
CA THR A 65 -0.14 -7.68 -6.84
C THR A 65 0.70 -6.74 -7.72
N ALA A 66 1.76 -7.24 -8.35
CA ALA A 66 2.66 -6.41 -9.15
C ALA A 66 1.94 -5.72 -10.34
N PRO A 67 1.13 -6.40 -11.17
CA PRO A 67 0.29 -5.75 -12.17
C PRO A 67 -0.68 -4.70 -11.61
N LYS A 68 -1.23 -4.92 -10.41
CA LYS A 68 -2.10 -3.94 -9.74
C LYS A 68 -1.33 -2.66 -9.39
N ILE A 69 -0.12 -2.78 -8.82
CA ILE A 69 0.77 -1.64 -8.54
C ILE A 69 1.05 -0.87 -9.82
N GLU A 70 1.37 -1.60 -10.90
CA GLU A 70 1.68 -1.02 -12.21
C GLU A 70 0.52 -0.26 -12.84
N LEU A 71 -0.70 -0.80 -12.72
CA LEU A 71 -1.90 -0.12 -13.20
C LEU A 71 -2.22 1.10 -12.34
N ALA A 72 -2.23 0.97 -11.02
CA ALA A 72 -2.51 2.08 -10.10
C ALA A 72 -1.53 3.26 -10.30
N TYR A 73 -0.24 2.96 -10.49
CA TYR A 73 0.76 3.98 -10.83
C TYR A 73 0.45 4.70 -12.14
N ARG A 74 0.07 3.96 -13.19
CA ARG A 74 -0.30 4.56 -14.49
C ARG A 74 -1.59 5.37 -14.43
N LEU A 75 -2.43 5.09 -13.43
CA LEU A 75 -3.64 5.86 -13.11
C LEU A 75 -3.36 7.05 -12.17
N TYR A 76 -2.09 7.35 -11.89
CA TYR A 76 -1.64 8.46 -11.03
C TYR A 76 -2.14 8.40 -9.58
N VAL A 77 -2.43 7.20 -9.06
CA VAL A 77 -2.86 6.98 -7.67
C VAL A 77 -1.74 7.39 -6.69
N PHE A 78 -0.49 7.12 -7.04
CA PHE A 78 0.69 7.42 -6.24
C PHE A 78 1.93 7.67 -7.12
N ASP A 79 3.00 8.16 -6.50
CA ASP A 79 4.24 8.55 -7.17
C ASP A 79 5.26 7.40 -7.31
N LYS A 80 6.42 7.73 -7.91
CA LYS A 80 7.48 6.75 -8.19
C LYS A 80 8.12 6.16 -6.92
N PRO A 81 8.49 6.95 -5.88
CA PRO A 81 8.95 6.40 -4.59
C PRO A 81 7.95 5.43 -3.96
N MET A 82 6.66 5.76 -3.98
CA MET A 82 5.62 4.88 -3.46
C MET A 82 5.50 3.59 -4.28
N ARG A 83 5.55 3.68 -5.61
CA ARG A 83 5.58 2.51 -6.49
C ARG A 83 6.71 1.55 -6.13
N GLN A 84 7.93 2.08 -5.94
CA GLN A 84 9.10 1.27 -5.58
C GLN A 84 8.92 0.61 -4.20
N THR A 85 8.39 1.37 -3.24
CA THR A 85 8.10 0.88 -1.89
C THR A 85 7.09 -0.26 -1.91
N MET A 86 5.99 -0.13 -2.66
CA MET A 86 4.98 -1.18 -2.79
C MET A 86 5.56 -2.47 -3.42
N HIS A 87 6.44 -2.36 -4.43
CA HIS A 87 7.15 -3.52 -4.95
C HIS A 87 8.09 -4.15 -3.91
N GLY A 88 8.77 -3.34 -3.10
CA GLY A 88 9.56 -3.83 -1.96
C GLY A 88 8.73 -4.63 -0.96
N ILE A 89 7.53 -4.15 -0.61
CA ILE A 89 6.59 -4.87 0.28
C ILE A 89 6.20 -6.23 -0.31
N VAL A 90 5.87 -6.28 -1.61
CA VAL A 90 5.51 -7.53 -2.31
C VAL A 90 6.67 -8.51 -2.32
N GLU A 91 7.89 -8.04 -2.57
CA GLU A 91 9.08 -8.89 -2.56
C GLU A 91 9.38 -9.44 -1.17
N ILE A 92 9.29 -8.61 -0.11
CA ILE A 92 9.41 -9.06 1.28
C ILE A 92 8.38 -10.14 1.58
N ARG A 93 7.10 -9.91 1.24
CA ARG A 93 6.02 -10.88 1.43
C ARG A 93 6.30 -12.20 0.71
N ASN A 94 6.80 -12.15 -0.52
CA ASN A 94 7.14 -13.36 -1.29
C ASN A 94 8.31 -14.12 -0.65
N GLN A 95 9.37 -13.45 -0.21
CA GLN A 95 10.47 -14.08 0.52
C GLN A 95 9.97 -14.77 1.81
N MET A 96 9.15 -14.07 2.60
CA MET A 96 8.56 -14.60 3.83
C MET A 96 7.61 -15.77 3.58
N ALA A 97 6.92 -15.80 2.44
CA ALA A 97 6.02 -16.90 2.09
C ALA A 97 6.80 -18.17 1.70
N HIS A 98 7.93 -18.02 0.98
CA HIS A 98 8.71 -19.13 0.44
C HIS A 98 9.74 -19.71 1.40
N LEU A 99 10.23 -18.92 2.36
CA LEU A 99 11.22 -19.36 3.34
C LEU A 99 10.53 -19.66 4.69
N LEU A 100 10.70 -20.90 5.17
CA LEU A 100 10.04 -21.36 6.40
C LEU A 100 10.66 -20.75 7.67
N ASP A 101 11.97 -20.50 7.64
CA ASP A 101 12.73 -19.92 8.74
C ASP A 101 13.35 -18.59 8.28
N THR A 102 12.51 -17.56 8.18
CA THR A 102 12.94 -16.21 7.81
C THR A 102 12.31 -15.19 8.74
N SER A 103 13.14 -14.21 9.10
CA SER A 103 12.77 -13.05 9.89
C SER A 103 13.21 -11.77 9.17
N PHE A 104 12.78 -10.60 9.63
CA PHE A 104 13.18 -9.34 9.00
C PHE A 104 14.68 -9.10 9.13
N ASN A 105 15.32 -9.69 10.13
CA ASN A 105 16.76 -9.58 10.38
C ASN A 105 17.60 -10.59 9.58
N SER A 106 16.98 -11.42 8.73
CA SER A 106 17.72 -12.32 7.85
C SER A 106 18.67 -11.54 6.92
N GLU A 107 19.87 -12.09 6.73
CA GLU A 107 20.88 -11.58 5.79
C GLU A 107 20.66 -12.05 4.35
N ASP A 108 19.48 -12.63 4.06
CA ASP A 108 19.11 -12.98 2.70
C ASP A 108 19.25 -11.76 1.75
N LYS A 109 19.92 -11.99 0.62
CA LYS A 109 20.22 -10.93 -0.35
C LYS A 109 18.94 -10.38 -0.99
N GLY A 110 17.96 -11.25 -1.25
CA GLY A 110 16.67 -10.86 -1.81
C GLY A 110 15.89 -9.99 -0.83
N LEU A 111 15.82 -10.40 0.44
CA LEU A 111 15.17 -9.63 1.49
C LEU A 111 15.86 -8.28 1.72
N THR A 112 17.20 -8.25 1.78
CA THR A 112 17.97 -7.01 1.93
C THR A 112 17.74 -6.05 0.76
N ALA A 113 17.74 -6.56 -0.48
CA ALA A 113 17.45 -5.77 -1.66
C ALA A 113 16.01 -5.22 -1.65
N ALA A 114 15.04 -6.00 -1.17
CA ALA A 114 13.65 -5.59 -1.06
C ALA A 114 13.48 -4.48 -0.01
N PHE A 115 14.16 -4.56 1.14
CA PHE A 115 14.21 -3.50 2.14
C PHE A 115 14.81 -2.19 1.58
N GLY A 116 15.83 -2.28 0.73
CA GLY A 116 16.42 -1.11 0.06
C GLY A 116 15.46 -0.33 -0.85
N LYS A 117 14.28 -0.90 -1.16
CA LYS A 117 13.22 -0.24 -1.95
C LYS A 117 12.23 0.54 -1.08
N LEU A 118 12.20 0.33 0.23
CA LEU A 118 11.25 0.94 1.16
C LEU A 118 11.60 2.40 1.49
N ARG A 119 11.57 3.27 0.47
CA ARG A 119 12.11 4.64 0.54
C ARG A 119 11.04 5.74 0.54
N ALA A 120 9.76 5.40 0.49
CA ALA A 120 8.67 6.39 0.46
C ALA A 120 8.58 7.26 1.72
N HIS A 121 9.24 6.87 2.83
CA HIS A 121 9.31 7.66 4.05
C HIS A 121 10.39 8.77 4.00
N GLU A 122 11.33 8.70 3.06
CA GLU A 122 12.45 9.64 3.00
C GLU A 122 11.96 11.07 2.72
N GLY A 123 12.40 12.01 3.55
CA GLY A 123 11.97 13.42 3.45
C GLY A 123 10.59 13.70 4.05
N LEU A 124 9.90 12.69 4.59
CA LEU A 124 8.65 12.87 5.31
C LEU A 124 8.89 12.93 6.82
N THR A 125 8.16 13.83 7.48
CA THR A 125 8.13 13.94 8.96
C THR A 125 6.77 13.58 9.53
N HIS A 126 5.73 13.61 8.69
CA HIS A 126 4.34 13.35 9.02
C HIS A 126 3.68 12.49 7.94
N PHE A 127 2.60 11.80 8.28
CA PHE A 127 1.82 11.02 7.32
C PHE A 127 1.10 11.95 6.33
N PRO A 128 1.08 11.64 5.02
CA PRO A 128 0.44 12.46 3.99
C PRO A 128 -1.08 12.24 3.98
N LEU A 129 -1.76 12.64 5.05
CA LEU A 129 -3.21 12.45 5.20
C LEU A 129 -3.99 13.54 4.45
N PRO A 130 -5.16 13.20 3.88
CA PRO A 130 -6.11 14.21 3.41
C PRO A 130 -6.57 15.08 4.58
N GLY A 131 -6.38 16.40 4.49
CA GLY A 131 -6.73 17.35 5.55
C GLY A 131 -5.49 18.04 6.12
N ASP A 132 -5.29 17.95 7.45
CA ASP A 132 -4.16 18.59 8.14
C ASP A 132 -2.91 17.66 8.15
N PRO A 133 -1.91 17.94 7.29
CA PRO A 133 -0.72 17.12 7.13
C PRO A 133 0.22 17.13 8.34
N HIS A 134 -0.04 17.94 9.37
CA HIS A 134 0.80 18.03 10.57
C HIS A 134 0.24 17.23 11.76
N THR A 135 -0.91 16.57 11.59
CA THR A 135 -1.60 15.92 12.72
C THR A 135 -0.84 14.72 13.27
N PHE A 136 -0.20 13.93 12.41
CA PHE A 136 0.43 12.67 12.82
C PHE A 136 1.85 12.54 12.28
N ARG A 137 2.81 12.55 13.22
CA ARG A 137 4.23 12.27 12.93
C ARG A 137 4.41 10.83 12.46
N LEU A 138 5.41 10.60 11.62
CA LEU A 138 5.80 9.24 11.27
C LEU A 138 6.25 8.48 12.51
N ASP A 139 5.91 7.19 12.55
CA ASP A 139 6.39 6.30 13.60
C ASP A 139 7.93 6.14 13.51
N PRO A 140 8.62 5.94 14.65
CA PRO A 140 10.02 5.54 14.65
C PRO A 140 10.22 4.28 13.79
N HIS A 141 11.36 4.17 13.12
CA HIS A 141 11.65 3.09 12.18
C HIS A 141 13.10 2.61 12.30
N ASP A 142 13.56 2.42 13.54
CA ASP A 142 14.93 2.04 13.86
C ASP A 142 15.24 0.58 13.49
N THR A 143 14.19 -0.26 13.38
CA THR A 143 14.32 -1.66 12.97
C THR A 143 13.71 -1.90 11.59
N ARG A 144 14.13 -2.98 10.92
CA ARG A 144 13.51 -3.45 9.67
C ARG A 144 12.03 -3.77 9.85
N ARG A 145 11.63 -4.27 11.02
CA ARG A 145 10.22 -4.51 11.35
C ARG A 145 9.45 -3.19 11.33
N ASP A 146 9.93 -2.19 12.04
CA ASP A 146 9.29 -0.87 12.11
C ASP A 146 9.23 -0.19 10.73
N LEU A 147 10.31 -0.28 9.95
CA LEU A 147 10.35 0.23 8.59
C LEU A 147 9.32 -0.45 7.68
N PHE A 148 9.14 -1.77 7.81
CA PHE A 148 8.10 -2.49 7.09
C PHE A 148 6.70 -2.00 7.49
N PHE A 149 6.43 -1.87 8.79
CA PHE A 149 5.17 -1.32 9.31
C PHE A 149 4.87 0.08 8.77
N LEU A 150 5.85 0.98 8.85
CA LEU A 150 5.75 2.34 8.33
C LEU A 150 5.46 2.35 6.83
N SER A 151 6.14 1.49 6.07
CA SER A 151 5.97 1.39 4.62
C SER A 151 4.58 0.90 4.23
N VAL A 152 4.06 -0.12 4.92
CA VAL A 152 2.68 -0.60 4.72
C VAL A 152 1.67 0.51 5.03
N LYS A 153 1.83 1.23 6.16
CA LYS A 153 0.96 2.37 6.50
C LYS A 153 0.96 3.43 5.42
N LEU A 154 2.14 3.88 4.98
CA LEU A 154 2.27 4.90 3.94
C LEU A 154 1.62 4.45 2.62
N ALA A 155 1.79 3.18 2.24
CA ALA A 155 1.15 2.62 1.06
C ALA A 155 -0.38 2.63 1.18
N LEU A 156 -0.93 2.21 2.32
CA LEU A 156 -2.38 2.23 2.56
C LEU A 156 -2.93 3.66 2.57
N PHE A 157 -2.23 4.62 3.16
CA PHE A 157 -2.62 6.03 3.11
C PHE A 157 -2.60 6.61 1.71
N ALA A 158 -1.57 6.30 0.92
CA ALA A 158 -1.49 6.75 -0.47
C ALA A 158 -2.68 6.23 -1.30
N LEU A 159 -3.04 4.96 -1.11
CA LEU A 159 -4.19 4.32 -1.75
C LEU A 159 -5.52 4.94 -1.29
N MET A 160 -5.74 5.11 0.01
CA MET A 160 -6.96 5.72 0.56
C MET A 160 -7.14 7.18 0.15
N SER A 161 -6.04 7.92 0.00
CA SER A 161 -6.07 9.33 -0.39
C SER A 161 -6.51 9.54 -1.84
N ASP A 162 -6.52 8.48 -2.66
CA ASP A 162 -7.00 8.53 -4.03
C ASP A 162 -8.53 8.54 -4.14
N THR A 163 -9.21 7.81 -3.27
CA THR A 163 -10.68 7.66 -3.28
C THR A 163 -11.45 8.99 -3.39
N PRO A 164 -11.18 10.04 -2.58
CA PRO A 164 -11.93 11.29 -2.69
C PRO A 164 -11.60 12.12 -3.94
N LYS A 165 -10.54 11.79 -4.68
CA LYS A 165 -10.07 12.57 -5.84
C LYS A 165 -10.81 12.27 -7.13
N HIS A 166 -11.60 11.20 -7.18
CA HIS A 166 -12.26 10.74 -8.40
C HIS A 166 -13.74 10.41 -8.17
N LEU A 167 -14.55 10.58 -9.22
CA LEU A 167 -15.92 10.09 -9.22
C LEU A 167 -15.91 8.56 -9.09
N PRO A 168 -16.88 7.96 -8.36
CA PRO A 168 -16.98 6.50 -8.25
C PRO A 168 -17.02 5.82 -9.63
N ASN A 169 -16.33 4.69 -9.75
CA ASN A 169 -16.25 3.85 -10.95
C ASN A 169 -15.73 4.60 -12.18
N SER A 170 -14.81 5.54 -11.96
CA SER A 170 -14.31 6.44 -12.99
C SER A 170 -12.89 6.92 -12.71
N ASN A 171 -12.20 7.33 -13.77
CA ASN A 171 -10.96 8.09 -13.68
C ASN A 171 -11.20 9.61 -13.72
N ILE A 172 -12.46 10.06 -13.79
CA ILE A 172 -12.80 11.49 -13.80
C ILE A 172 -12.52 12.08 -12.42
N PRO A 173 -11.69 13.14 -12.30
CA PRO A 173 -11.45 13.80 -11.02
C PRO A 173 -12.71 14.45 -10.44
N THR A 174 -12.84 14.48 -9.11
CA THR A 174 -13.84 15.30 -8.42
C THR A 174 -13.47 16.78 -8.56
N ILE A 175 -14.42 17.64 -8.93
CA ILE A 175 -14.18 19.05 -9.29
C ILE A 175 -13.71 19.93 -8.10
N SER A 176 -13.57 19.38 -6.89
CA SER A 176 -13.26 20.16 -5.68
C SER A 176 -11.86 20.81 -5.60
N ASN A 177 -10.94 20.60 -6.56
CA ASN A 177 -9.62 21.23 -6.55
C ASN A 177 -9.21 21.92 -7.86
N MET A 178 -10.10 22.06 -8.85
CA MET A 178 -9.84 22.97 -9.97
C MET A 178 -10.36 24.36 -9.61
N SER A 179 -9.54 25.13 -8.87
CA SER A 179 -9.54 26.57 -9.08
C SER A 179 -9.13 26.79 -10.53
N ILE A 180 -10.14 26.92 -11.39
CA ILE A 180 -10.02 27.33 -12.78
C ILE A 180 -9.46 28.75 -12.73
N ASN A 181 -8.14 28.88 -12.72
CA ASN A 181 -7.49 30.10 -13.18
C ASN A 181 -7.60 30.13 -14.71
N ALA A 182 -8.82 30.34 -15.20
CA ALA A 182 -9.02 30.92 -16.51
C ALA A 182 -8.73 32.41 -16.35
N LYS A 183 -7.48 32.81 -16.57
CA LYS A 183 -7.21 34.18 -16.99
C LYS A 183 -7.36 34.25 -18.51
N ALA A 184 -8.21 35.19 -18.90
CA ALA A 184 -8.47 35.64 -20.27
C ALA A 184 -7.19 36.11 -20.98
#